data_AF-A0A0F8BV36-F1
#
_entry.id   AF-A0A0F8BV36-F1
#
_cell.length_a   1.000
_cell.length_b   1.000
_cell.length_c   1.000
_cell.angle_alpha   90.00
_cell.angle_beta   90.00
_cell.angle_gamma   90.00
#
_symmetry.space_group_name_H-M   'P 1'
#
loop_
_entity.id
_entity.type
_entity.pdbx_description
1 polymer ?
#
loop_
_entity_poly.entity_id
_entity_poly.type
_entity_poly.pdbx_seq_one_letter_code
_entity_poly.pdbx_strand_id
1 'polypeptide(L)'
;MTVLLVATTLVVYYRIFHPLIGTLTEFHAIIVWLKTASYALTNRDLRHAYLHPPKSELAKLPPLYDSCPYPQNVTMGSLVYFWWAPTLVYQPVYPRTDKIRWVFVGKRMAEVFALSVFIWFMSAQYAVPVLNNSLPVIHDLDMFSILERLLKLSTISLVIWLAGFFALFQSSLNALAEVMRFGDRSFYDDWWNSYSLGMYWRTWNKPVNQFFRRHLYSPLVGRGWGATPASIFVFFLSAVLHELLVGVPTHNIIGVAFMGMFIQMPLILMTQPLEKMDSPAGKLLGNSIFWISFTIFGQPFAALMYFYAWQAKYGSMSGNRVDSF
;
A
#
# COMPACT_ATOMS: atom_id res chain seq x y z
N MET A 1 6.33 19.44 5.69
CA MET A 1 6.04 18.01 5.42
C MET A 1 5.96 17.75 3.93
N THR A 2 5.00 18.33 3.20
CA THR A 2 4.87 18.14 1.73
C THR A 2 6.11 18.59 0.94
N VAL A 3 6.78 19.67 1.34
CA VAL A 3 8.03 20.13 0.72
C VAL A 3 9.12 19.05 0.76
N LEU A 4 9.23 18.29 1.86
CA LEU A 4 10.23 17.21 1.99
C LEU A 4 9.91 16.01 1.11
N LEU A 5 8.62 15.68 0.98
CA LEU A 5 8.18 14.65 0.03
C LEU A 5 8.55 15.08 -1.38
N VAL A 6 8.15 16.28 -1.82
CA VAL A 6 8.48 16.81 -3.15
C VAL A 6 9.99 16.82 -3.40
N ALA A 7 10.79 17.31 -2.45
CA ALA A 7 12.24 17.31 -2.59
C ALA A 7 12.82 15.89 -2.76
N THR A 8 12.33 14.93 -1.98
CA THR A 8 12.78 13.52 -2.08
C THR A 8 12.35 12.91 -3.41
N THR A 9 11.10 13.10 -3.82
CA THR A 9 10.57 12.65 -5.12
C THR A 9 11.39 13.21 -6.29
N LEU A 10 11.76 14.49 -6.24
CA LEU A 10 12.63 15.11 -7.27
C LEU A 10 14.03 14.48 -7.28
N VAL A 11 14.61 14.18 -6.12
CA VAL A 11 15.90 13.48 -6.05
C VAL A 11 15.80 12.07 -6.61
N VAL A 12 14.75 11.31 -6.27
CA VAL A 12 14.52 9.97 -6.83
C VAL A 12 14.40 10.04 -8.35
N TYR A 13 13.59 10.98 -8.87
CA TYR A 13 13.37 11.14 -10.31
C TYR A 13 14.60 11.60 -11.08
N TYR A 14 15.42 12.52 -10.55
CA TYR A 14 16.52 13.10 -11.32
C TYR A 14 17.89 12.48 -11.01
N ARG A 15 18.04 11.76 -9.89
CA ARG A 15 19.35 11.28 -9.41
C ARG A 15 19.42 9.77 -9.18
N ILE A 16 18.30 9.06 -9.03
CA ILE A 16 18.30 7.62 -8.75
C ILE A 16 17.78 6.85 -9.97
N PHE A 17 18.71 6.25 -10.72
CA PHE A 17 18.38 5.49 -11.93
C PHE A 17 18.07 4.01 -11.68
N HIS A 18 18.46 3.47 -10.52
CA HIS A 18 18.17 2.08 -10.18
C HIS A 18 16.72 1.95 -9.67
N PRO A 19 15.82 1.23 -10.38
CA PRO A 19 14.38 1.23 -10.06
C PRO A 19 14.09 0.74 -8.63
N LEU A 20 14.73 -0.35 -8.19
CA LEU A 20 14.53 -0.89 -6.84
C LEU A 20 14.90 0.11 -5.73
N ILE A 21 16.07 0.75 -5.82
CA ILE A 21 16.53 1.73 -4.83
C ILE A 21 15.62 2.95 -4.86
N GLY A 22 15.20 3.39 -6.05
CA GLY A 22 14.22 4.45 -6.22
C GLY A 22 12.89 4.12 -5.52
N THR A 23 12.35 2.92 -5.75
CA THR A 23 11.10 2.46 -5.12
C THR A 23 11.22 2.37 -3.61
N LEU A 24 12.31 1.82 -3.08
CA LEU A 24 12.52 1.75 -1.62
C LEU A 24 12.64 3.14 -0.99
N THR A 25 13.33 4.07 -1.65
CA THR A 25 13.49 5.46 -1.18
C THR A 25 12.16 6.20 -1.21
N GLU A 26 11.42 6.12 -2.31
CA GLU A 26 10.11 6.77 -2.45
C GLU A 26 9.08 6.18 -1.49
N PHE A 27 9.08 4.85 -1.32
CA PHE A 27 8.23 4.17 -0.33
C PHE A 27 8.50 4.67 1.08
N HIS A 28 9.77 4.80 1.47
CA HIS A 28 10.15 5.37 2.76
C HIS A 28 9.71 6.83 2.89
N ALA A 29 9.90 7.65 1.85
CA ALA A 29 9.50 9.06 1.84
C ALA A 29 7.99 9.23 2.06
N ILE A 30 7.17 8.42 1.38
CA ILE A 30 5.71 8.40 1.56
C ILE A 30 5.34 7.98 2.99
N ILE A 31 5.97 6.92 3.54
CA ILE A 31 5.71 6.49 4.93
C ILE A 31 6.02 7.62 5.92
N VAL A 32 7.17 8.30 5.77
CA VAL A 32 7.56 9.41 6.64
C VAL A 32 6.58 10.58 6.48
N TRP A 33 6.15 10.90 5.27
CA TRP A 33 5.15 11.94 5.03
C TRP A 33 3.81 11.62 5.72
N LEU A 34 3.31 10.39 5.60
CA LEU A 34 2.08 9.94 6.27
C LEU A 34 2.23 9.98 7.79
N LYS A 35 3.32 9.44 8.33
CA LYS A 35 3.59 9.46 9.78
C LYS A 35 3.67 10.88 10.32
N THR A 36 4.44 11.75 9.67
CA THR A 36 4.57 13.15 10.13
C THR A 36 3.23 13.88 10.08
N ALA A 37 2.43 13.69 9.04
CA ALA A 37 1.07 14.22 8.96
C ALA A 37 0.19 13.69 10.11
N SER A 38 0.23 12.38 10.38
CA SER A 38 -0.52 11.81 11.51
C SER A 38 -0.06 12.38 12.85
N TYR A 39 1.25 12.54 13.06
CA TYR A 39 1.78 13.08 14.31
C TYR A 39 1.28 14.50 14.55
N ALA A 40 1.32 15.36 13.53
CA ALA A 40 0.82 16.72 13.63
C ALA A 40 -0.70 16.79 13.86
N LEU A 41 -1.48 16.01 13.10
CA LEU A 41 -2.94 16.00 13.21
C LEU A 41 -3.42 15.44 14.54
N THR A 42 -2.87 14.31 15.00
CA THR A 42 -3.23 13.74 16.30
C THR A 42 -2.87 14.70 17.44
N ASN A 43 -1.67 15.30 17.44
CA ASN A 43 -1.31 16.25 18.51
C ASN A 43 -2.14 17.53 18.47
N ARG A 44 -2.56 18.01 17.29
CA ARG A 44 -3.52 19.11 17.18
C ARG A 44 -4.86 18.75 17.85
N ASP A 45 -5.37 17.56 17.58
CA ASP A 45 -6.64 17.07 18.16
C ASP A 45 -6.51 16.90 19.68
N LEU A 46 -5.39 16.35 20.18
CA LEU A 46 -5.11 16.21 21.62
C LEU A 46 -4.98 17.57 22.32
N ARG A 47 -4.29 18.54 21.70
CA ARG A 47 -4.21 19.91 22.21
C ARG A 47 -5.59 20.56 22.28
N HIS A 48 -6.44 20.33 21.29
CA HIS A 48 -7.80 20.86 21.31
C HIS A 48 -8.62 20.27 22.46
N ALA A 49 -8.53 18.95 22.69
CA ALA A 49 -9.19 18.28 23.81
C ALA A 49 -8.65 18.72 25.18
N TYR A 50 -7.35 19.03 25.27
CA TYR A 50 -6.74 19.58 26.48
C TYR A 50 -7.28 20.99 26.82
N LEU A 51 -7.44 21.85 25.81
CA LEU A 51 -7.98 23.21 26.00
C LEU A 51 -9.50 23.23 26.18
N HIS A 52 -10.20 22.26 25.60
CA HIS A 52 -11.65 22.13 25.67
C HIS A 52 -12.01 20.73 26.18
N PRO A 53 -11.97 20.51 27.52
CA PRO A 53 -12.25 19.21 28.09
C PRO A 53 -13.60 18.65 27.62
N PRO A 54 -13.63 17.40 27.13
CA PRO A 54 -14.84 16.80 26.59
C PRO A 54 -15.90 16.66 27.68
N LYS A 55 -17.10 17.23 27.44
CA LYS A 55 -18.24 17.18 28.36
C LYS A 55 -19.08 15.90 28.25
N SER A 56 -18.87 15.12 27.19
CA SER A 56 -19.60 13.88 26.89
C SER A 56 -18.65 12.68 26.93
N GLU A 57 -19.14 11.53 27.42
CA GLU A 57 -18.41 10.25 27.43
C GLU A 57 -17.90 9.87 26.03
N LEU A 58 -18.66 10.17 24.97
CA LEU A 58 -18.29 9.90 23.57
C LEU A 58 -17.09 10.73 23.08
N ALA A 59 -16.82 11.86 23.73
CA ALA A 59 -15.72 12.74 23.39
C ALA A 59 -14.48 12.52 24.28
N LYS A 60 -14.56 11.63 25.28
CA LYS A 60 -13.43 11.31 26.14
C LYS A 60 -12.33 10.58 25.37
N LEU A 61 -11.09 10.90 25.73
CA LEU A 61 -9.93 10.23 25.19
C LEU A 61 -9.88 8.78 25.71
N PRO A 62 -9.28 7.85 24.94
CA PRO A 62 -9.08 6.47 25.39
C PRO A 62 -8.33 6.43 26.73
N PRO A 63 -8.73 5.59 27.70
CA PRO A 63 -8.05 5.46 29.00
C PRO A 63 -6.56 5.12 28.89
N LEU A 64 -6.16 4.47 27.78
CA LEU A 64 -4.75 4.16 27.50
C LEU A 64 -3.87 5.43 27.48
N TYR A 65 -4.42 6.58 27.10
CA TYR A 65 -3.69 7.83 27.01
C TYR A 65 -3.44 8.50 28.37
N ASP A 66 -4.12 8.07 29.43
CA ASP A 66 -3.93 8.62 30.79
C ASP A 66 -2.52 8.37 31.31
N SER A 67 -1.85 7.32 30.82
CA SER A 67 -0.45 7.02 31.16
C SER A 67 0.57 7.98 30.53
N CYS A 68 0.20 8.69 29.46
CA CYS A 68 1.03 9.71 28.83
C CYS A 68 0.16 10.78 28.16
N PRO A 69 -0.44 11.69 28.95
CA PRO A 69 -1.35 12.71 28.44
C PRO A 69 -0.59 13.81 27.69
N TYR A 70 -1.31 14.54 26.83
CA TYR A 70 -0.78 15.77 26.24
C TYR A 70 -0.62 16.85 27.33
N PRO A 71 0.49 17.62 27.38
CA PRO A 71 1.59 17.71 26.41
C PRO A 71 2.79 16.78 26.69
N GLN A 72 2.75 15.93 27.72
CA GLN A 72 3.88 15.07 28.12
C GLN A 72 4.27 14.05 27.05
N ASN A 73 3.36 13.73 26.13
CA ASN A 73 3.62 12.84 25.00
C ASN A 73 4.54 13.44 23.92
N VAL A 74 4.74 14.76 23.90
CA VAL A 74 5.55 15.46 22.89
C VAL A 74 7.04 15.40 23.28
N THR A 75 7.63 14.21 23.13
CA THR A 75 9.05 13.98 23.38
C THR A 75 9.74 13.40 22.16
N MET A 76 11.06 13.57 22.05
CA MET A 76 11.84 12.92 21.00
C MET A 76 11.76 11.40 21.08
N GLY A 77 11.67 10.82 22.28
CA GLY A 77 11.50 9.38 22.48
C GLY A 77 10.20 8.85 21.88
N SER A 78 9.08 9.52 22.15
CA SER A 78 7.76 9.16 21.58
C SER A 78 7.77 9.27 20.05
N LEU A 79 8.40 10.32 19.51
CA LEU A 79 8.52 10.53 18.08
C LEU A 79 9.36 9.44 17.40
N VAL A 80 10.55 9.13 17.94
CA VAL A 80 11.44 8.10 17.39
C VAL A 80 10.77 6.71 17.46
N TYR A 81 10.09 6.40 18.56
CA TYR A 81 9.34 5.15 18.66
C TYR A 81 8.25 5.06 17.58
N PHE A 82 7.47 6.13 17.39
CA PHE A 82 6.43 6.16 16.36
C PHE A 82 7.00 6.07 14.94
N TRP A 83 8.18 6.66 14.68
CA TRP A 83 8.84 6.56 13.38
C TRP A 83 9.02 5.09 12.98
N TRP A 84 9.53 4.26 13.89
CA TRP A 84 9.80 2.84 13.66
C TRP A 84 8.59 1.93 13.86
N ALA A 85 7.58 2.33 14.63
CA ALA A 85 6.40 1.51 14.86
C ALA A 85 5.70 1.14 13.53
N PRO A 86 5.27 -0.11 13.32
CA PRO A 86 4.66 -0.57 12.06
C PRO A 86 3.19 -0.11 11.90
N THR A 87 2.92 1.16 12.20
CA THR A 87 1.61 1.81 12.04
C THR A 87 1.79 3.22 11.48
N LEU A 88 0.78 3.72 10.77
CA LEU A 88 0.77 5.06 10.20
C LEU A 88 -0.01 6.06 11.06
N VAL A 89 -0.72 5.60 12.10
CA VAL A 89 -1.52 6.45 12.98
C VAL A 89 -0.78 6.67 14.30
N TYR A 90 -0.41 7.92 14.56
CA TYR A 90 0.19 8.34 15.83
C TYR A 90 -0.82 8.20 16.97
N GLN A 91 -0.38 7.58 18.06
CA GLN A 91 -1.04 7.53 19.35
C GLN A 91 0.00 7.85 20.44
N PRO A 92 -0.35 8.59 21.51
CA PRO A 92 0.55 8.85 22.62
C PRO A 92 1.10 7.56 23.26
N VAL A 93 0.25 6.54 23.34
CA VAL A 93 0.54 5.26 23.98
C VAL A 93 0.00 4.16 23.09
N TYR A 94 0.82 3.13 22.89
CA TYR A 94 0.46 1.94 22.12
C TYR A 94 0.42 0.71 23.03
N PRO A 95 -0.41 -0.30 22.72
CA PRO A 95 -0.31 -1.61 23.35
C PRO A 95 1.10 -2.18 23.16
N ARG A 96 1.73 -2.65 24.25
CA ARG A 96 3.09 -3.20 24.21
C ARG A 96 3.15 -4.64 24.71
N THR A 97 4.06 -5.43 24.14
CA THR A 97 4.39 -6.78 24.64
C THR A 97 5.44 -6.69 25.74
N ASP A 98 5.49 -7.66 26.66
CA ASP A 98 6.42 -7.62 27.82
C ASP A 98 7.88 -7.92 27.45
N LYS A 99 8.09 -8.82 26.48
CA LYS A 99 9.42 -9.28 26.07
C LYS A 99 9.51 -9.43 24.56
N ILE A 100 10.74 -9.36 24.05
CA ILE A 100 11.08 -9.65 22.65
C ILE A 100 11.39 -11.14 22.53
N ARG A 101 10.69 -11.84 21.65
CA ARG A 101 10.91 -13.25 21.31
C ARG A 101 11.87 -13.35 20.14
N TRP A 102 13.18 -13.38 20.40
CA TRP A 102 14.21 -13.38 19.36
C TRP A 102 14.11 -14.56 18.37
N VAL A 103 13.67 -15.75 18.83
CA VAL A 103 13.41 -16.89 17.93
C VAL A 103 12.29 -16.58 16.94
N PHE A 104 11.24 -15.87 17.38
CA PHE A 104 10.17 -15.42 16.50
C PHE A 104 10.70 -14.40 15.46
N VAL A 105 11.51 -13.43 15.90
CA VAL A 105 12.16 -12.45 15.00
C VAL A 105 13.02 -13.17 13.98
N GLY A 106 13.90 -14.08 14.40
CA GLY A 106 14.76 -14.86 13.52
C GLY A 106 13.97 -15.65 12.48
N LYS A 107 12.89 -16.32 12.89
CA LYS A 107 11.99 -17.04 11.97
C LYS A 107 11.35 -16.10 10.95
N ARG A 108 10.82 -14.95 11.38
CA ARG A 108 10.23 -13.96 10.47
C ARG A 108 11.27 -13.41 9.49
N MET A 109 12.49 -13.11 9.95
CA MET A 109 13.57 -12.61 9.09
C MET A 109 14.04 -13.66 8.07
N ALA A 110 14.10 -14.95 8.45
CA ALA A 110 14.39 -16.04 7.54
C ALA A 110 13.30 -16.18 6.46
N GLU A 111 12.03 -16.04 6.84
CA GLU A 111 10.91 -16.02 5.88
C GLU A 111 10.99 -14.84 4.90
N VAL A 112 11.34 -13.64 5.38
CA VAL A 112 11.58 -12.48 4.50
C VAL A 112 12.68 -12.79 3.49
N PHE A 113 13.83 -13.29 3.96
CA PHE A 113 14.96 -13.62 3.07
C PHE A 113 14.57 -14.67 2.02
N ALA A 114 13.97 -15.79 2.45
CA ALA A 114 13.57 -16.87 1.54
C ALA A 114 12.55 -16.38 0.49
N LEU A 115 11.57 -15.58 0.91
CA LEU A 115 10.57 -15.02 -0.02
C LEU A 115 11.17 -13.97 -0.95
N SER A 116 12.13 -13.16 -0.50
CA SER A 116 12.85 -12.22 -1.38
C SER A 116 13.64 -12.95 -2.47
N VAL A 117 14.35 -14.03 -2.12
CA VAL A 117 15.06 -14.88 -3.09
C VAL A 117 14.06 -15.53 -4.06
N PHE A 118 12.94 -16.05 -3.54
CA PHE A 118 11.87 -16.63 -4.37
C PHE A 118 11.29 -15.62 -5.35
N ILE A 119 10.96 -14.40 -4.90
CA ILE A 119 10.44 -13.32 -5.75
C ILE A 119 11.45 -12.96 -6.84
N TRP A 120 12.73 -12.83 -6.49
CA TRP A 120 13.80 -12.54 -7.45
C TRP A 120 13.91 -13.65 -8.52
N PHE A 121 13.94 -14.91 -8.09
CA PHE A 121 13.98 -16.06 -8.98
C PHE A 121 12.76 -16.13 -9.91
N MET A 122 11.55 -16.00 -9.35
CA MET A 122 10.31 -16.02 -10.13
C MET A 122 10.24 -14.87 -11.14
N SER A 123 10.74 -13.69 -10.75
CA SER A 123 10.80 -12.54 -11.64
C SER A 123 11.78 -12.77 -12.79
N ALA A 124 13.00 -13.23 -12.48
CA ALA A 124 14.05 -13.45 -13.46
C ALA A 124 13.73 -14.60 -14.44
N GLN A 125 13.18 -15.71 -13.95
CA GLN A 125 12.97 -16.93 -14.74
C GLN A 125 11.61 -16.99 -15.44
N TYR A 126 10.59 -16.30 -14.92
CA TYR A 126 9.22 -16.38 -15.46
C TYR A 126 8.69 -15.02 -15.90
N ALA A 127 8.73 -13.99 -15.03
CA ALA A 127 8.12 -12.71 -15.36
C ALA A 127 8.85 -11.99 -16.51
N VAL A 128 10.18 -11.85 -16.43
CA VAL A 128 10.99 -11.15 -17.44
C VAL A 128 10.91 -11.84 -18.81
N PRO A 129 11.06 -13.17 -18.94
CA PRO A 129 10.91 -13.83 -20.24
C PRO A 129 9.52 -13.67 -20.84
N VAL A 130 8.45 -13.74 -20.04
CA VAL A 130 7.07 -13.53 -20.53
C VAL A 130 6.89 -12.09 -21.00
N LEU A 131 7.40 -11.11 -20.25
CA LEU A 131 7.34 -9.70 -20.62
C LEU A 131 8.10 -9.43 -21.93
N ASN A 132 9.33 -9.93 -22.07
CA ASN A 132 10.13 -9.78 -23.29
C ASN A 132 9.42 -10.39 -24.52
N ASN A 133 8.84 -11.58 -24.37
CA ASN A 133 8.07 -12.23 -25.44
C ASN A 133 6.75 -11.52 -25.78
N SER A 134 6.29 -10.60 -24.93
CA SER A 134 5.04 -9.86 -25.12
C SER A 134 5.25 -8.53 -25.84
N LEU A 135 6.47 -7.98 -25.86
CA LEU A 135 6.79 -6.71 -26.51
C LEU A 135 6.43 -6.66 -28.01
N PRO A 136 6.75 -7.68 -28.84
CA PRO A 136 6.44 -7.64 -30.27
C PRO A 136 4.93 -7.68 -30.51
N VAL A 137 4.21 -8.44 -29.70
CA VAL A 137 2.76 -8.64 -29.81
C VAL A 137 1.98 -7.36 -29.50
N ILE A 138 2.45 -6.56 -28.55
CA ILE A 138 1.82 -5.27 -28.22
C ILE A 138 1.98 -4.27 -29.37
N HIS A 139 3.11 -4.32 -30.08
CA HIS A 139 3.37 -3.44 -31.22
C HIS A 139 2.40 -3.70 -32.38
N ASP A 140 2.02 -4.96 -32.60
CA ASP A 140 1.13 -5.36 -33.69
C ASP A 140 -0.37 -5.17 -33.35
N LEU A 141 -0.69 -4.68 -32.13
CA LEU A 141 -2.04 -4.35 -31.64
C LEU A 141 -3.09 -5.48 -31.76
N ASP A 142 -2.67 -6.74 -31.83
CA ASP A 142 -3.59 -7.87 -31.82
C ASP A 142 -4.17 -8.10 -30.42
N MET A 143 -5.41 -7.66 -30.22
CA MET A 143 -6.11 -7.71 -28.94
C MET A 143 -6.25 -9.13 -28.37
N PHE A 144 -6.40 -10.15 -29.22
CA PHE A 144 -6.50 -11.53 -28.74
C PHE A 144 -5.17 -12.04 -28.23
N SER A 145 -4.09 -11.78 -28.96
CA SER A 145 -2.75 -12.12 -28.52
C SER A 145 -2.33 -11.33 -27.27
N ILE A 146 -2.70 -10.04 -27.15
CA ILE A 146 -2.46 -9.24 -25.94
C ILE A 146 -3.18 -9.85 -24.73
N LEU A 147 -4.44 -10.26 -24.89
CA LEU A 147 -5.20 -10.92 -23.83
C LEU A 147 -4.55 -12.25 -23.41
N GLU A 148 -4.11 -13.07 -24.37
CA GLU A 148 -3.39 -14.31 -24.09
C GLU A 148 -2.10 -14.07 -23.28
N ARG A 149 -1.31 -13.06 -23.67
CA ARG A 149 -0.09 -12.68 -22.95
C ARG A 149 -0.38 -12.15 -21.55
N LEU A 150 -1.43 -11.35 -21.40
CA LEU A 150 -1.89 -10.85 -20.11
C LEU A 150 -2.27 -12.00 -19.17
N LEU A 151 -3.00 -13.01 -19.67
CA LEU A 151 -3.39 -14.18 -18.88
C LEU A 151 -2.19 -15.05 -18.47
N LYS A 152 -1.19 -15.20 -19.35
CA LYS A 152 0.08 -15.87 -19.01
C LYS A 152 0.84 -15.13 -17.92
N LEU A 153 0.95 -13.80 -18.04
CA LEU A 153 1.62 -12.95 -17.05
C LEU A 153 0.87 -12.92 -15.72
N SER A 154 -0.46 -12.94 -15.77
CA SER A 154 -1.35 -12.87 -14.62
C SER A 154 -1.07 -13.92 -13.56
N THR A 155 -0.84 -15.17 -13.97
CA THR A 155 -0.55 -16.28 -13.03
C THR A 155 0.76 -16.05 -12.27
N ILE A 156 1.83 -15.67 -12.98
CA ILE A 156 3.14 -15.43 -12.38
C ILE A 156 3.11 -14.17 -11.51
N SER A 157 2.46 -13.11 -11.99
CA SER A 157 2.28 -11.85 -11.26
C SER A 157 1.55 -12.08 -9.94
N LEU A 158 0.48 -12.90 -9.94
CA LEU A 158 -0.26 -13.26 -8.74
C LEU A 158 0.63 -13.94 -7.70
N VAL A 159 1.43 -14.94 -8.11
CA VAL A 159 2.34 -15.66 -7.21
C VAL A 159 3.39 -14.72 -6.60
N ILE A 160 4.01 -13.87 -7.43
CA ILE A 160 5.00 -12.88 -6.97
C ILE A 160 4.35 -11.89 -6.00
N TRP A 161 3.16 -11.42 -6.30
CA TRP A 161 2.44 -10.47 -5.45
C TRP A 161 2.07 -11.08 -4.10
N LEU A 162 1.55 -12.32 -4.08
CA LEU A 162 1.22 -13.03 -2.83
C LEU A 162 2.46 -13.28 -1.97
N ALA A 163 3.58 -13.68 -2.60
CA ALA A 163 4.87 -13.81 -1.92
C ALA A 163 5.34 -12.48 -1.33
N GLY A 164 5.21 -11.37 -2.10
CA GLY A 164 5.54 -10.02 -1.65
C GLY A 164 4.65 -9.55 -0.49
N PHE A 165 3.34 -9.81 -0.57
CA PHE A 165 2.39 -9.54 0.51
C PHE A 165 2.79 -10.25 1.80
N PHE A 166 3.08 -11.55 1.73
CA PHE A 166 3.49 -12.32 2.90
C PHE A 166 4.85 -11.88 3.45
N ALA A 167 5.82 -11.60 2.57
CA ALA A 167 7.14 -11.10 2.96
C ALA A 167 7.02 -9.76 3.70
N LEU A 168 6.21 -8.83 3.20
CA LEU A 168 6.05 -7.51 3.79
C LEU A 168 5.15 -7.52 5.03
N PHE A 169 3.87 -7.86 4.86
CA PHE A 169 2.87 -7.70 5.92
C PHE A 169 2.98 -8.77 6.99
N GLN A 170 3.14 -10.03 6.59
CA GLN A 170 3.16 -11.13 7.55
C GLN A 170 4.52 -11.31 8.20
N SER A 171 5.62 -11.14 7.46
CA SER A 171 6.95 -11.43 7.98
C SER A 171 7.67 -10.16 8.45
N SER A 172 7.86 -9.17 7.57
CA SER A 172 8.65 -7.96 7.89
C SER A 172 7.98 -7.09 8.96
N LEU A 173 6.69 -6.78 8.83
CA LEU A 173 6.00 -5.95 9.82
C LEU A 173 5.86 -6.64 11.17
N ASN A 174 5.66 -7.96 11.21
CA ASN A 174 5.65 -8.71 12.48
C ASN A 174 7.03 -8.79 13.13
N ALA A 175 8.11 -8.93 12.35
CA ALA A 175 9.47 -8.86 12.86
C ALA A 175 9.74 -7.48 13.49
N LEU A 176 9.41 -6.41 12.76
CA LEU A 176 9.53 -5.04 13.24
C LEU A 176 8.66 -4.79 14.48
N ALA A 177 7.43 -5.29 14.50
CA ALA A 177 6.53 -5.20 15.64
C ALA A 177 7.10 -5.88 16.88
N GLU A 178 7.67 -7.07 16.73
CA GLU A 178 8.28 -7.79 17.85
C GLU A 178 9.49 -7.04 18.41
N VAL A 179 10.38 -6.54 17.55
CA VAL A 179 11.57 -5.75 17.96
C VAL A 179 11.14 -4.46 18.67
N MET A 180 10.10 -3.79 18.15
CA MET A 180 9.54 -2.58 18.75
C MET A 180 8.65 -2.85 19.97
N ARG A 181 8.43 -4.12 20.35
CA ARG A 181 7.45 -4.55 21.36
C ARG A 181 6.04 -4.00 21.10
N PHE A 182 5.68 -3.81 19.83
CA PHE A 182 4.37 -3.35 19.38
C PHE A 182 3.35 -4.49 19.46
N GLY A 183 2.30 -4.29 20.26
CA GLY A 183 1.27 -5.29 20.55
C GLY A 183 0.15 -5.36 19.51
N ASP A 184 -0.14 -4.27 18.80
CA ASP A 184 -1.20 -4.24 17.78
C ASP A 184 -0.68 -4.77 16.43
N ARG A 185 -0.78 -6.08 16.23
CA ARG A 185 -0.20 -6.75 15.04
C ARG A 185 -1.21 -7.05 13.94
N SER A 186 -2.36 -6.39 13.97
CA SER A 186 -3.39 -6.56 12.95
C SER A 186 -3.11 -5.68 11.72
N PHE A 187 -2.09 -6.06 10.94
CA PHE A 187 -1.69 -5.33 9.73
C PHE A 187 -2.62 -5.60 8.53
N TYR A 188 -3.30 -6.74 8.54
CA TYR A 188 -4.28 -7.17 7.55
C TYR A 188 -5.31 -8.09 8.21
N ASP A 189 -6.46 -8.27 7.56
CA ASP A 189 -7.48 -9.29 7.89
C ASP A 189 -7.66 -10.24 6.69
N ASP A 190 -8.63 -11.16 6.74
CA ASP A 190 -8.89 -12.21 5.73
C ASP A 190 -9.41 -11.65 4.37
N TRP A 191 -8.61 -10.80 3.73
CA TRP A 191 -8.96 -10.08 2.52
C TRP A 191 -9.19 -11.01 1.32
N TRP A 192 -8.61 -12.20 1.32
CA TRP A 192 -8.84 -13.24 0.30
C TRP A 192 -10.28 -13.76 0.28
N ASN A 193 -11.00 -13.63 1.41
CA ASN A 193 -12.42 -13.97 1.54
C ASN A 193 -13.33 -12.77 1.29
N SER A 194 -12.82 -11.68 0.72
CA SER A 194 -13.63 -10.48 0.46
C SER A 194 -14.73 -10.75 -0.56
N TYR A 195 -15.95 -10.31 -0.27
CA TYR A 195 -17.11 -10.41 -1.15
C TYR A 195 -17.33 -9.15 -2.01
N SER A 196 -16.51 -8.11 -1.79
CA SER A 196 -16.53 -6.87 -2.56
C SER A 196 -15.12 -6.27 -2.62
N LEU A 197 -14.84 -5.47 -3.66
CA LEU A 197 -13.58 -4.73 -3.73
C LEU A 197 -13.46 -3.71 -2.60
N GLY A 198 -14.58 -3.17 -2.11
CA GLY A 198 -14.60 -2.27 -0.97
C GLY A 198 -14.11 -2.95 0.32
N MET A 199 -14.51 -4.19 0.55
CA MET A 199 -14.04 -4.99 1.69
C MET A 199 -12.54 -5.32 1.56
N TYR A 200 -12.07 -5.68 0.36
CA TYR A 200 -10.66 -5.92 0.08
C TYR A 200 -9.80 -4.71 0.46
N TRP A 201 -10.13 -3.51 -0.04
CA TRP A 201 -9.35 -2.30 0.23
C TRP A 201 -9.29 -1.92 1.71
N ARG A 202 -10.27 -2.35 2.52
CA ARG A 202 -10.28 -2.11 3.96
C ARG A 202 -9.46 -3.13 4.76
N THR A 203 -9.26 -4.32 4.22
CA THR A 203 -8.71 -5.49 4.95
C THR A 203 -7.29 -5.85 4.53
N TRP A 204 -6.85 -5.52 3.31
CA TRP A 204 -5.51 -5.90 2.80
C TRP A 204 -4.36 -5.15 3.50
N ASN A 205 -4.49 -3.83 3.69
CA ASN A 205 -3.46 -2.97 4.28
C ASN A 205 -4.12 -2.04 5.30
N LYS A 206 -4.29 -2.57 6.51
CA LYS A 206 -4.97 -1.87 7.60
C LYS A 206 -4.22 -0.60 8.03
N PRO A 207 -2.87 -0.55 8.13
CA PRO A 207 -2.18 0.69 8.48
C PRO A 207 -2.54 1.87 7.57
N VAL A 208 -2.57 1.66 6.25
CA VAL A 208 -2.94 2.70 5.28
C VAL A 208 -4.43 3.02 5.36
N ASN A 209 -5.29 1.99 5.39
CA ASN A 209 -6.74 2.19 5.50
C ASN A 209 -7.13 2.96 6.78
N GLN A 210 -6.53 2.62 7.92
CA GLN A 210 -6.75 3.31 9.20
C GLN A 210 -6.28 4.78 9.14
N PHE A 211 -5.13 5.05 8.50
CA PHE A 211 -4.66 6.42 8.29
C PHE A 211 -5.68 7.24 7.49
N PHE A 212 -6.08 6.76 6.31
CA PHE A 212 -7.05 7.46 5.47
C PHE A 212 -8.40 7.60 6.16
N ARG A 213 -8.86 6.57 6.88
CA ARG A 213 -10.10 6.63 7.63
C ARG A 213 -10.06 7.70 8.73
N ARG A 214 -9.02 7.71 9.56
CA ARG A 214 -8.89 8.59 10.73
C ARG A 214 -8.62 10.06 10.37
N HIS A 215 -7.80 10.31 9.36
CA HIS A 215 -7.29 11.65 9.06
C HIS A 215 -7.94 12.33 7.86
N LEU A 216 -8.63 11.57 6.99
CA LEU A 216 -9.27 12.12 5.80
C LEU A 216 -10.76 11.81 5.77
N TYR A 217 -11.16 10.54 5.73
CA TYR A 217 -12.57 10.15 5.60
C TYR A 217 -13.44 10.67 6.75
N SER A 218 -13.14 10.30 8.00
CA SER A 218 -13.95 10.69 9.16
C SER A 218 -14.00 12.21 9.36
N PRO A 219 -12.89 12.98 9.22
CA PRO A 219 -12.95 14.43 9.27
C PRO A 219 -13.70 15.11 8.11
N LEU A 220 -13.76 14.52 6.92
CA LEU A 220 -14.55 15.05 5.81
C LEU A 220 -16.04 14.83 6.06
N VAL A 221 -16.42 13.61 6.44
CA VAL A 221 -17.82 13.28 6.80
C VAL A 221 -18.27 14.12 7.99
N GLY A 222 -17.43 14.30 9.01
CA GLY A 222 -17.71 15.16 10.16
C GLY A 222 -17.89 16.64 9.82
N ARG A 223 -17.43 17.10 8.65
CA ARG A 223 -17.68 18.45 8.11
C ARG A 223 -18.91 18.53 7.20
N GLY A 224 -19.70 17.46 7.10
CA GLY A 224 -20.92 17.40 6.30
C GLY A 224 -20.74 16.86 4.88
N TRP A 225 -19.58 16.32 4.52
CA TRP A 225 -19.43 15.63 3.23
C TRP A 225 -20.23 14.32 3.22
N GLY A 226 -20.88 14.03 2.09
CA GLY A 226 -21.48 12.72 1.86
C GLY A 226 -20.41 11.61 1.82
N ALA A 227 -20.81 10.38 2.16
CA ALA A 227 -19.92 9.22 2.18
C ALA A 227 -19.24 8.94 0.83
N THR A 228 -19.98 9.10 -0.27
CA THR A 228 -19.46 8.85 -1.64
C THR A 228 -18.41 9.88 -2.05
N PRO A 229 -18.65 11.22 -1.98
CA PRO A 229 -17.60 12.22 -2.24
C PRO A 229 -16.36 12.06 -1.34
N ALA A 230 -16.55 11.76 -0.06
CA ALA A 230 -15.43 11.52 0.86
C ALA A 230 -14.60 10.29 0.46
N SER A 231 -15.25 9.22 0.01
CA SER A 231 -14.57 8.02 -0.50
C SER A 231 -13.83 8.31 -1.80
N ILE A 232 -14.45 9.02 -2.76
CA ILE A 232 -13.80 9.42 -4.02
C ILE A 232 -12.53 10.22 -3.75
N PHE A 233 -12.59 11.17 -2.81
CA PHE A 233 -11.42 11.97 -2.45
C PHE A 233 -10.28 11.14 -1.83
N VAL A 234 -10.62 10.19 -0.95
CA VAL A 234 -9.64 9.25 -0.38
C VAL A 234 -8.98 8.40 -1.46
N PHE A 235 -9.77 7.85 -2.38
CA PHE A 235 -9.25 7.06 -3.51
C PHE A 235 -8.40 7.90 -4.46
N PHE A 236 -8.80 9.15 -4.73
CA PHE A 236 -8.02 10.09 -5.53
C PHE A 236 -6.63 10.34 -4.91
N LEU A 237 -6.57 10.68 -3.62
CA LEU A 237 -5.29 10.91 -2.96
C LEU A 237 -4.44 9.64 -2.89
N SER A 238 -5.06 8.48 -2.65
CA SER A 238 -4.38 7.18 -2.73
C SER A 238 -3.80 6.92 -4.12
N ALA A 239 -4.56 7.19 -5.19
CA ALA A 239 -4.12 7.01 -6.57
C ALA A 239 -2.91 7.90 -6.92
N VAL A 240 -2.88 9.15 -6.44
CA VAL A 240 -1.71 10.04 -6.59
C VAL A 240 -0.47 9.44 -5.91
N LEU A 241 -0.62 8.93 -4.68
CA LEU A 241 0.52 8.30 -3.98
C LEU A 241 1.02 7.02 -4.67
N HIS A 242 0.13 6.24 -5.29
CA HIS A 242 0.54 5.06 -6.06
C HIS A 242 1.28 5.44 -7.35
N GLU A 243 0.84 6.50 -8.05
CA GLU A 243 1.57 7.02 -9.21
C GLU A 243 2.94 7.56 -8.82
N LEU A 244 3.08 8.24 -7.68
CA LEU A 244 4.39 8.64 -7.17
C LEU A 244 5.26 7.40 -6.87
N LEU A 245 4.70 6.40 -6.19
CA LEU A 245 5.44 5.19 -5.81
C LEU A 245 5.92 4.36 -7.01
N VAL A 246 5.16 4.30 -8.10
CA VAL A 246 5.48 3.48 -9.28
C VAL A 246 6.11 4.31 -10.40
N GLY A 247 5.51 5.44 -10.75
CA GLY A 247 5.91 6.28 -11.88
C GLY A 247 7.24 7.00 -11.67
N VAL A 248 7.54 7.43 -10.44
CA VAL A 248 8.79 8.17 -10.16
C VAL A 248 10.03 7.28 -10.24
N PRO A 249 10.10 6.10 -9.56
CA PRO A 249 11.26 5.21 -9.67
C PRO A 249 11.45 4.61 -11.06
N THR A 250 10.36 4.46 -11.82
CA THR A 250 10.41 3.98 -13.21
C THR A 250 10.61 5.11 -14.22
N HIS A 251 10.80 6.36 -13.77
CA HIS A 251 10.98 7.53 -14.63
C HIS A 251 9.86 7.73 -15.67
N ASN A 252 8.68 7.16 -15.42
CA ASN A 252 7.57 7.09 -16.35
C ASN A 252 6.27 7.46 -15.63
N ILE A 253 5.99 8.76 -15.54
CA ILE A 253 4.74 9.27 -14.96
C ILE A 253 3.66 9.26 -16.05
N ILE A 254 3.19 8.06 -16.38
CA ILE A 254 2.22 7.81 -17.46
C ILE A 254 0.77 7.81 -16.96
N GLY A 255 0.55 7.83 -15.64
CA GLY A 255 -0.79 7.84 -15.04
C GLY A 255 -1.48 6.48 -15.01
N VAL A 256 -0.78 5.40 -15.36
CA VAL A 256 -1.38 4.05 -15.39
C VAL A 256 -1.67 3.54 -13.98
N ALA A 257 -0.80 3.77 -13.00
CA ALA A 257 -1.07 3.39 -11.61
C ALA A 257 -2.19 4.25 -11.03
N PHE A 258 -2.22 5.56 -11.35
CA PHE A 258 -3.32 6.45 -10.98
C PHE A 258 -4.66 5.94 -11.54
N MET A 259 -4.74 5.71 -12.85
CA MET A 259 -5.97 5.26 -13.51
C MET A 259 -6.37 3.85 -13.06
N GLY A 260 -5.41 2.94 -12.87
CA GLY A 260 -5.66 1.59 -12.37
C GLY A 260 -6.28 1.58 -10.96
N MET A 261 -5.90 2.52 -10.10
CA MET A 261 -6.55 2.72 -8.80
C MET A 261 -7.92 3.38 -8.93
N PHE A 262 -8.07 4.38 -9.83
CA PHE A 262 -9.30 5.14 -9.98
C PHE A 262 -10.42 4.36 -10.67
N ILE A 263 -10.10 3.54 -11.67
CA ILE A 263 -11.05 2.68 -12.42
C ILE A 263 -11.69 1.60 -11.53
N GLN A 264 -11.06 1.26 -10.39
CA GLN A 264 -11.64 0.34 -9.43
C GLN A 264 -12.86 0.93 -8.70
N MET A 265 -13.04 2.25 -8.67
CA MET A 265 -14.17 2.90 -7.99
C MET A 265 -15.54 2.51 -8.57
N PRO A 266 -15.77 2.57 -9.90
CA PRO A 266 -16.98 2.01 -10.51
C PRO A 266 -17.23 0.55 -10.11
N LEU A 267 -16.18 -0.28 -10.11
CA LEU A 267 -16.29 -1.69 -9.74
C LEU A 267 -16.63 -1.89 -8.26
N ILE A 268 -16.13 -1.02 -7.37
CA ILE A 268 -16.54 -1.00 -5.96
C ILE A 268 -18.03 -0.68 -5.85
N LEU A 269 -18.53 0.33 -6.57
CA LEU A 269 -19.95 0.68 -6.55
C LEU A 269 -20.84 -0.45 -7.10
N MET A 270 -20.38 -1.15 -8.15
CA MET A 270 -21.07 -2.31 -8.71
C MET A 270 -21.09 -3.53 -7.78
N THR A 271 -20.05 -3.70 -6.96
CA THR A 271 -19.94 -4.84 -6.02
C THR A 271 -20.53 -4.54 -4.63
N GLN A 272 -20.88 -3.28 -4.31
CA GLN A 272 -21.53 -2.91 -3.05
C GLN A 272 -22.87 -3.62 -2.78
N PRO A 273 -23.77 -3.80 -3.76
CA PRO A 273 -25.00 -4.56 -3.54
C PRO A 273 -24.74 -6.02 -3.16
N LEU A 274 -23.71 -6.64 -3.74
CA LEU A 274 -23.31 -8.01 -3.42
C LEU A 274 -22.82 -8.14 -1.98
N GLU A 275 -22.17 -7.12 -1.45
CA GLU A 275 -21.77 -7.05 -0.03
C GLU A 275 -22.98 -7.01 0.91
N LYS A 276 -24.10 -6.42 0.47
CA LYS A 276 -25.33 -6.31 1.26
C LYS A 276 -26.24 -7.53 1.15
N MET A 277 -26.00 -8.41 0.18
CA MET A 277 -26.75 -9.65 0.01
C MET A 277 -26.19 -10.73 0.95
N ASP A 278 -26.95 -11.12 1.96
CA ASP A 278 -26.55 -12.18 2.90
C ASP A 278 -26.82 -13.61 2.37
N SER A 279 -26.74 -13.80 1.04
CA SER A 279 -26.89 -15.12 0.42
C SER A 279 -25.53 -15.77 0.18
N PRO A 280 -25.39 -17.09 0.37
CA PRO A 280 -24.14 -17.81 0.05
C PRO A 280 -23.71 -17.63 -1.41
N ALA A 281 -24.68 -17.60 -2.33
CA ALA A 281 -24.42 -17.37 -3.75
C ALA A 281 -23.90 -15.95 -4.04
N GLY A 282 -24.44 -14.92 -3.37
CA GLY A 282 -23.98 -13.53 -3.51
C GLY A 282 -22.54 -13.36 -3.02
N LYS A 283 -22.21 -13.98 -1.89
CA LYS A 283 -20.84 -14.01 -1.34
C LYS A 283 -19.86 -14.70 -2.28
N LEU A 284 -20.21 -15.87 -2.82
CA LEU A 284 -19.37 -16.58 -3.79
C LEU A 284 -19.16 -15.77 -5.08
N LEU A 285 -20.22 -15.17 -5.62
CA LEU A 285 -20.14 -14.35 -6.83
C LEU A 285 -19.25 -13.12 -6.60
N GLY A 286 -19.44 -12.42 -5.48
CA GLY A 286 -18.62 -11.26 -5.11
C GLY A 286 -17.13 -11.61 -4.97
N ASN A 287 -16.83 -12.74 -4.33
CA ASN A 287 -15.46 -13.24 -4.20
C ASN A 287 -14.85 -13.63 -5.55
N SER A 288 -15.64 -14.27 -6.43
CA SER A 288 -15.20 -14.62 -7.78
C SER A 288 -14.88 -13.38 -8.61
N ILE A 289 -15.74 -12.35 -8.57
CA ILE A 289 -15.51 -11.06 -9.23
C ILE A 289 -14.24 -10.40 -8.69
N PHE A 290 -14.03 -10.43 -7.36
CA PHE A 290 -12.82 -9.92 -6.74
C PHE A 290 -11.57 -10.61 -7.29
N TRP A 291 -11.50 -11.94 -7.27
CA TRP A 291 -10.32 -12.68 -7.74
C TRP A 291 -10.07 -12.50 -9.24
N ILE A 292 -11.12 -12.50 -10.06
CA ILE A 292 -10.99 -12.25 -11.51
C ILE A 292 -10.46 -10.82 -11.75
N SER A 293 -11.02 -9.83 -11.07
CA SER A 293 -10.58 -8.44 -11.19
C SER A 293 -9.13 -8.26 -10.74
N PHE A 294 -8.79 -8.80 -9.58
CA PHE A 294 -7.46 -8.73 -8.97
C PHE A 294 -6.40 -9.39 -9.86
N THR A 295 -6.72 -10.59 -10.38
CA THR A 295 -5.80 -11.44 -11.13
C THR A 295 -5.63 -10.93 -12.56
N ILE A 296 -6.66 -10.44 -13.23
CA ILE A 296 -6.57 -10.05 -14.66
C ILE A 296 -6.30 -8.56 -14.85
N PHE A 297 -7.06 -7.69 -14.18
CA PHE A 297 -7.10 -6.25 -14.49
C PHE A 297 -6.25 -5.40 -13.55
N GLY A 298 -5.76 -5.95 -12.43
CA GLY A 298 -4.97 -5.22 -11.45
C GLY A 298 -3.48 -5.18 -11.78
N GLN A 299 -2.72 -5.99 -11.04
CA GLN A 299 -1.26 -5.97 -11.01
C GLN A 299 -0.58 -6.35 -12.34
N PRO A 300 -0.98 -7.41 -13.07
CA PRO A 300 -0.28 -7.80 -14.31
C PRO A 300 -0.49 -6.79 -15.43
N PHE A 301 -1.66 -6.17 -15.53
CA PHE A 301 -1.91 -5.14 -16.52
C PHE A 301 -1.00 -3.92 -16.28
N ALA A 302 -0.92 -3.44 -15.04
CA ALA A 302 -0.01 -2.36 -14.67
C ALA A 302 1.46 -2.73 -14.97
N ALA A 303 1.90 -3.93 -14.56
CA ALA A 303 3.26 -4.39 -14.80
C ALA A 303 3.61 -4.44 -16.30
N LEU A 304 2.70 -4.95 -17.14
CA LEU A 304 2.89 -5.01 -18.58
C LEU A 304 3.02 -3.61 -19.19
N MET A 305 2.16 -2.67 -18.81
CA MET A 305 2.15 -1.30 -19.33
C MET A 305 3.39 -0.51 -18.91
N TYR A 306 3.80 -0.58 -17.64
CA TYR A 306 5.02 0.10 -17.17
C TYR A 306 6.29 -0.52 -17.76
N PHE A 307 6.33 -1.85 -17.94
CA PHE A 307 7.45 -2.52 -18.60
C PHE A 307 7.57 -2.11 -20.07
N TYR A 308 6.45 -2.10 -20.80
CA TYR A 308 6.41 -1.63 -22.18
C TYR A 308 6.86 -0.16 -22.30
N ALA A 309 6.34 0.73 -21.44
CA ALA A 309 6.73 2.14 -21.42
C ALA A 309 8.23 2.33 -21.12
N TRP A 310 8.77 1.55 -20.17
CA TRP A 310 10.21 1.53 -19.89
C TRP A 310 11.01 1.10 -21.11
N GLN A 311 10.61 0.02 -21.78
CA GLN A 311 11.34 -0.49 -22.93
C GLN A 311 11.21 0.41 -24.17
N ALA A 312 10.08 1.07 -24.37
CA ALA A 312 9.95 2.08 -25.43
C ALA A 312 10.90 3.27 -25.21
N LYS A 313 11.13 3.66 -23.95
CA LYS A 313 11.97 4.81 -23.58
C LYS A 313 13.47 4.49 -23.54
N TYR A 314 13.85 3.33 -23.00
CA TYR A 314 15.25 2.96 -22.78
C TYR A 314 15.74 1.83 -23.71
N GLY A 315 14.85 1.00 -24.23
CA GLY A 315 15.18 -0.10 -25.14
C GLY A 315 15.55 0.35 -26.55
N SER A 316 15.08 1.51 -27.03
CA SER A 316 15.58 2.09 -28.29
C SER A 316 17.02 2.62 -28.17
N MET A 317 17.47 2.95 -26.95
CA MET A 317 18.85 3.32 -26.66
C MET A 317 19.78 2.11 -26.45
N SER A 318 19.22 0.91 -26.24
CA SER A 318 19.99 -0.31 -25.98
C SER A 318 20.30 -1.13 -27.24
N GLY A 319 20.11 -0.57 -28.44
CA GLY A 319 20.57 -1.17 -29.69
C GLY A 319 22.09 -1.44 -29.75
N ASN A 320 22.86 -1.06 -28.73
CA ASN A 320 24.30 -1.30 -28.62
C ASN A 320 24.79 -1.76 -27.23
N ARG A 321 23.92 -2.13 -26.27
CA ARG A 321 24.38 -2.60 -24.95
C ARG A 321 23.39 -3.60 -24.36
N VAL A 322 23.40 -4.81 -24.91
CA VAL A 322 22.92 -6.01 -24.20
C VAL A 322 24.16 -6.83 -23.91
N ASP A 323 24.86 -6.49 -22.85
CA ASP A 323 25.78 -7.38 -22.15
C ASP A 323 25.86 -6.92 -20.70
N SER A 324 25.86 -7.89 -19.78
CA SER A 324 25.92 -7.79 -18.31
C SER A 324 24.63 -7.40 -17.58
N PHE A 325 23.87 -8.44 -17.21
CA PHE A 325 23.27 -8.53 -15.88
C PHE A 325 24.32 -9.02 -14.87
#